data_AF-A0A0F9TQK5-F1
#
_entry.id   AF-A0A0F9TQK5-F1
#
_cell.length_a   1.000
_cell.length_b   1.000
_cell.length_c   1.000
_cell.angle_alpha   90.00
_cell.angle_beta   90.00
_cell.angle_gamma   90.00
#
_symmetry.space_group_name_H-M   'P 1'
#
loop_
_entity.id
_entity.type
_entity.pdbx_description
1 polymer ?
#
loop_
_entity_poly.entity_id
_entity_poly.type
_entity_poly.pdbx_seq_one_letter_code
_entity_poly.pdbx_strand_id
1 'polypeptide(L)'
;MIPENVPFLDKLDVDVMLSGGAKGADTAWGIAANNAGHQVVHWSFEGHKSFHPEFTYKLTQEELEEADEYLKEANKTLKRSLPYSKPWIMNLLRRNWYQVKYIDAIYAVGTLNKKAVIKDSSDGKCIQKNTKILWELTEAQLGPVICLWIDGTKTKKHMNRQ
;
A
#
# COMPACT_ATOMS: atom_id res chain seq x y z
N MET A 1 12.63 -9.87 6.86
CA MET A 1 12.22 -9.93 8.28
C MET A 1 11.95 -8.51 8.75
N ILE A 2 10.77 -8.24 9.31
CA ILE A 2 10.36 -6.91 9.79
C ILE A 2 11.19 -6.56 11.06
N PRO A 3 11.55 -5.29 11.30
CA PRO A 3 12.34 -4.90 12.47
C PRO A 3 11.64 -5.25 13.80
N GLU A 4 12.41 -5.73 14.79
CA GLU A 4 11.89 -6.14 16.10
C GLU A 4 11.34 -4.98 16.94
N ASN A 5 11.62 -3.74 16.56
CA ASN A 5 11.16 -2.53 17.25
C ASN A 5 9.74 -2.08 16.82
N VAL A 6 9.04 -2.84 15.97
CA VAL A 6 7.62 -2.59 15.69
C VAL A 6 6.81 -3.13 16.87
N PRO A 7 6.27 -2.26 17.76
CA PRO A 7 5.92 -2.62 19.15
C PRO A 7 4.67 -3.48 19.30
N PHE A 8 4.02 -3.84 18.19
CA PHE A 8 2.81 -4.66 18.15
C PHE A 8 3.00 -5.95 17.32
N LEU A 9 4.24 -6.27 16.95
CA LEU A 9 4.57 -7.56 16.37
C LEU A 9 5.07 -8.50 17.46
N ASP A 10 4.24 -9.46 17.83
CA ASP A 10 4.68 -10.58 18.66
C ASP A 10 5.39 -11.61 17.76
N LYS A 11 6.47 -12.23 18.23
CA LYS A 11 7.21 -13.28 17.50
C LYS A 11 6.41 -14.60 17.48
N LEU A 12 5.21 -14.58 16.92
CA LEU A 12 4.33 -15.73 16.72
C LEU A 12 4.41 -16.19 15.27
N ASP A 13 4.18 -17.48 15.03
CA ASP A 13 4.20 -18.15 13.72
C ASP A 13 2.93 -17.80 12.90
N VAL A 14 2.55 -16.52 12.89
CA VAL A 14 1.35 -15.97 12.23
C VAL A 14 1.75 -14.95 11.18
N ASP A 15 1.05 -14.97 10.05
CA ASP A 15 1.31 -14.02 8.97
C ASP A 15 1.05 -12.57 9.42
N VAL A 16 1.93 -11.66 8.96
CA VAL A 16 1.83 -10.22 9.23
C VAL A 16 1.24 -9.52 8.00
N MET A 17 0.17 -8.75 8.22
CA MET A 17 -0.57 -8.06 7.18
C MET A 17 -0.18 -6.57 7.14
N LEU A 18 0.51 -6.18 6.07
CA LEU A 18 1.05 -4.82 5.88
C LEU A 18 0.10 -3.96 5.03
N SER A 19 -0.06 -2.68 5.36
CA SER A 19 -0.71 -1.70 4.48
C SER A 19 -0.32 -0.26 4.82
N GLY A 20 -0.94 0.71 4.13
CA GLY A 20 -0.77 2.13 4.38
C GLY A 20 -1.79 2.76 5.34
N GLY A 21 -2.71 1.99 5.90
CA GLY A 21 -3.73 2.48 6.84
C GLY A 21 -4.65 3.58 6.30
N ALA A 22 -4.75 3.74 4.98
CA ALA A 22 -5.65 4.72 4.37
C ALA A 22 -7.12 4.34 4.58
N LYS A 23 -8.02 5.34 4.58
CA LYS A 23 -9.46 5.07 4.64
C LYS A 23 -9.89 4.23 3.43
N GLY A 24 -10.58 3.12 3.67
CA GLY A 24 -11.13 2.27 2.62
C GLY A 24 -10.51 0.87 2.64
N ALA A 25 -9.82 0.49 1.57
CA ALA A 25 -9.26 -0.86 1.40
C ALA A 25 -8.29 -1.22 2.53
N ASP A 26 -7.31 -0.37 2.83
CA ASP A 26 -6.33 -0.62 3.91
C ASP A 26 -7.00 -0.78 5.28
N THR A 27 -8.02 0.05 5.58
CA THR A 27 -8.82 -0.08 6.81
C THR A 27 -9.56 -1.42 6.87
N ALA A 28 -10.23 -1.81 5.78
CA ALA A 28 -10.96 -3.07 5.71
C ALA A 28 -10.01 -4.28 5.81
N TRP A 29 -8.83 -4.17 5.19
CA TRP A 29 -7.75 -5.15 5.25
C TRP A 29 -7.26 -5.36 6.69
N GLY A 30 -6.94 -4.27 7.40
CA GLY A 30 -6.49 -4.35 8.80
C GLY A 30 -7.55 -4.96 9.72
N ILE A 31 -8.81 -4.54 9.63
CA ILE A 31 -9.89 -5.09 10.45
C ILE A 31 -10.10 -6.58 10.17
N ALA A 32 -10.14 -6.98 8.90
CA ALA A 32 -10.36 -8.38 8.52
C ALA A 32 -9.20 -9.28 8.97
N ALA A 33 -7.96 -8.83 8.79
CA ALA A 33 -6.76 -9.53 9.24
C ALA A 33 -6.75 -9.74 10.75
N ASN A 34 -6.99 -8.67 11.52
CA ASN A 34 -7.03 -8.74 12.98
C ASN A 34 -8.14 -9.68 13.48
N ASN A 35 -9.33 -9.64 12.87
CA ASN A 35 -10.43 -10.55 13.22
C ASN A 35 -10.13 -12.02 12.90
N ALA A 36 -9.24 -12.28 11.94
CA ALA A 36 -8.78 -13.61 11.59
C ALA A 36 -7.58 -14.08 12.44
N GLY A 37 -7.11 -13.26 13.39
CA GLY A 37 -5.98 -13.58 14.27
C GLY A 37 -4.60 -13.27 13.68
N HIS A 38 -4.53 -12.55 12.55
CA HIS A 38 -3.26 -12.09 11.98
C HIS A 38 -2.80 -10.79 12.64
N GLN A 39 -1.48 -10.57 12.61
CA GLN A 39 -0.90 -9.29 13.02
C GLN A 39 -1.05 -8.26 11.90
N VAL A 40 -1.19 -6.98 12.26
CA VAL A 40 -1.46 -5.91 11.31
C VAL A 40 -0.52 -4.75 11.53
N VAL A 41 0.15 -4.30 10.46
CA VAL A 41 0.99 -3.10 10.45
C VAL A 41 0.44 -2.11 9.43
N HIS A 42 0.21 -0.89 9.85
CA HIS A 42 -0.08 0.25 9.00
C HIS A 42 1.11 1.20 9.03
N TRP A 43 1.85 1.25 7.92
CA TRP A 43 2.97 2.16 7.78
C TRP A 43 2.48 3.60 7.62
N SER A 44 3.00 4.48 8.46
CA SER A 44 2.66 5.89 8.49
C SER A 44 3.90 6.73 8.79
N PHE A 45 3.73 8.04 8.94
CA PHE A 45 4.78 8.98 9.33
C PHE A 45 4.16 10.16 10.07
N GLU A 46 4.99 11.03 10.63
CA GLU A 46 4.50 12.17 11.39
C GLU A 46 3.62 13.13 10.55
N GLY A 47 2.49 13.55 11.10
CA GLY A 47 1.48 14.34 10.37
C GLY A 47 0.65 13.57 9.33
N HIS A 48 0.88 12.28 9.10
CA HIS A 48 0.01 11.44 8.27
C HIS A 48 -1.19 10.91 9.07
N LYS A 49 -2.39 11.03 8.50
CA LYS A 49 -3.63 10.65 9.17
C LYS A 49 -3.71 9.14 9.36
N SER A 50 -3.88 8.70 10.61
CA SER A 50 -4.21 7.31 10.95
C SER A 50 -5.67 7.17 11.34
N PHE A 51 -6.30 6.08 10.90
CA PHE A 51 -7.66 5.69 11.28
C PHE A 51 -7.70 4.55 12.30
N HIS A 52 -6.56 3.86 12.49
CA HIS A 52 -6.36 2.72 13.39
C HIS A 52 -4.99 2.86 14.07
N PRO A 53 -4.84 3.76 15.05
CA PRO A 53 -3.56 4.01 15.71
C PRO A 53 -2.98 2.77 16.38
N GLU A 54 -3.81 1.83 16.81
CA GLU A 54 -3.43 0.55 17.42
C GLU A 54 -2.61 -0.36 16.49
N PHE A 55 -2.77 -0.23 15.16
CA PHE A 55 -2.00 -0.98 14.17
C PHE A 55 -0.93 -0.13 13.49
N THR A 56 -0.79 1.14 13.88
CA THR A 56 0.02 2.10 13.13
C THR A 56 1.45 2.16 13.64
N TYR A 57 2.40 1.91 12.75
CA TYR A 57 3.81 2.24 12.98
C TYR A 57 4.16 3.52 12.24
N LYS A 58 4.60 4.54 12.99
CA LYS A 58 5.08 5.81 12.43
C LYS A 58 6.59 5.69 12.17
N LEU A 59 6.95 5.70 10.89
CA LEU A 59 8.32 5.69 10.45
C LEU A 59 9.04 6.97 10.90
N THR A 60 10.26 6.82 11.40
CA THR A 60 11.17 7.93 11.67
C THR A 60 11.65 8.56 10.36
N GLN A 61 12.28 9.73 10.46
CA GLN A 61 12.84 10.38 9.28
C GLN A 61 13.98 9.55 8.66
N GLU A 62 14.80 8.90 9.49
CA GLU A 62 15.90 8.02 9.07
C GLU A 62 15.37 6.79 8.34
N GLU A 63 14.33 6.15 8.87
CA GLU A 63 13.64 5.03 8.22
C GLU A 63 13.06 5.45 6.86
N LEU A 64 12.39 6.61 6.79
CA LEU A 64 11.85 7.14 5.54
C LEU A 64 12.93 7.36 4.48
N GLU A 65 14.12 7.82 4.86
CA GLU A 65 15.23 8.11 3.93
C GLU A 65 15.84 6.84 3.33
N GLU A 66 15.75 5.69 4.00
CA GLU A 66 16.16 4.39 3.45
C GLU A 66 15.48 4.07 2.11
N ALA A 67 14.24 4.54 1.92
CA ALA A 67 13.49 4.31 0.69
C ALA A 67 14.02 5.08 -0.53
N ASP A 68 14.89 6.08 -0.35
CA ASP A 68 15.27 7.01 -1.43
C ASP A 68 16.01 6.33 -2.57
N GLU A 69 16.88 5.36 -2.29
CA GLU A 69 17.59 4.62 -3.33
C GLU A 69 16.64 3.77 -4.20
N TYR A 70 15.68 3.09 -3.57
CA TYR A 70 14.68 2.26 -4.24
C TYR A 70 13.69 3.11 -5.05
N LEU A 71 13.30 4.28 -4.52
CA LEU A 71 12.48 5.22 -5.26
C LEU A 71 13.20 5.79 -6.48
N LYS A 72 14.50 6.11 -6.38
CA LYS A 72 15.32 6.51 -7.52
C LYS A 72 15.36 5.42 -8.57
N GLU A 73 15.47 4.16 -8.14
CA GLU A 73 15.59 3.03 -9.05
C GLU A 73 14.26 2.72 -9.77
N ALA A 74 13.15 2.58 -9.04
CA ALA A 74 11.82 2.44 -9.62
C ALA A 74 11.46 3.60 -10.56
N ASN A 75 11.98 4.79 -10.29
CA ASN A 75 11.75 5.96 -11.12
C ASN A 75 12.45 5.90 -12.50
N LYS A 76 13.51 5.10 -12.67
CA LYS A 76 14.13 4.88 -13.99
C LYS A 76 13.14 4.23 -14.97
N THR A 77 12.30 3.32 -14.48
CA THR A 77 11.23 2.68 -15.27
C THR A 77 10.01 3.58 -15.41
N LEU A 78 9.57 4.20 -14.30
CA LEU A 78 8.36 5.05 -14.29
C LEU A 78 8.52 6.34 -15.09
N LYS A 79 9.75 6.82 -15.30
CA LYS A 79 10.08 8.09 -15.98
C LYS A 79 9.31 9.28 -15.40
N ARG A 80 9.13 9.32 -14.08
CA ARG A 80 8.48 10.42 -13.37
C ARG A 80 9.53 11.30 -12.67
N SER A 81 9.11 12.43 -12.13
CA SER A 81 9.98 13.25 -11.28
C SER A 81 9.68 12.93 -9.82
N LEU A 82 10.73 12.65 -9.04
CA LEU A 82 10.60 12.49 -7.60
C LEU A 82 10.38 13.85 -6.94
N PRO A 83 9.33 14.02 -6.13
CA PRO A 83 8.91 15.33 -5.62
C PRO A 83 9.69 15.74 -4.37
N TYR A 84 11.03 15.81 -4.44
CA TYR A 84 11.89 16.19 -3.30
C TYR A 84 11.53 17.56 -2.69
N SER A 85 11.01 18.49 -3.50
CA SER A 85 10.54 19.80 -3.04
C SER A 85 9.20 19.77 -2.30
N LYS A 86 8.53 18.61 -2.23
CA LYS A 86 7.24 18.42 -1.55
C LYS A 86 7.38 17.29 -0.51
N PRO A 87 7.94 17.59 0.69
CA PRO A 87 8.30 16.58 1.68
C PRO A 87 7.16 15.62 2.05
N TRP A 88 5.94 16.14 2.18
CA TRP A 88 4.77 15.30 2.48
C TRP A 88 4.46 14.27 1.38
N ILE A 89 4.55 14.67 0.10
CA ILE A 89 4.34 13.74 -1.02
C ILE A 89 5.50 12.74 -1.10
N MET A 90 6.73 13.20 -0.87
CA MET A 90 7.90 12.31 -0.82
C MET A 90 7.74 11.26 0.28
N ASN A 91 7.28 11.63 1.47
CA ASN A 91 7.05 10.71 2.59
C ASN A 91 5.92 9.71 2.30
N LEU A 92 4.91 10.06 1.50
CA LEU A 92 3.95 9.07 1.01
C LEU A 92 4.61 8.00 0.14
N LEU A 93 5.55 8.38 -0.73
CA LEU A 93 6.27 7.43 -1.59
C LEU A 93 7.21 6.55 -0.75
N ARG A 94 7.96 7.16 0.16
CA ARG A 94 8.88 6.46 1.08
C ARG A 94 8.15 5.46 1.95
N ARG A 95 7.01 5.87 2.54
CA ARG A 95 6.10 4.96 3.25
C ARG A 95 5.63 3.82 2.36
N ASN A 96 5.21 4.11 1.12
CA ASN A 96 4.74 3.05 0.20
C ASN A 96 5.82 2.00 -0.08
N TRP A 97 7.10 2.34 -0.06
CA TRP A 97 8.17 1.35 -0.14
C TRP A 97 8.19 0.40 1.07
N TYR A 98 7.94 0.87 2.30
CA TYR A 98 7.80 -0.03 3.46
C TYR A 98 6.63 -1.01 3.35
N GLN A 99 5.58 -0.68 2.58
CA GLN A 99 4.49 -1.63 2.31
C GLN A 99 4.94 -2.81 1.45
N VAL A 100 6.07 -2.71 0.74
CA VAL A 100 6.59 -3.79 -0.11
C VAL A 100 7.91 -4.39 0.37
N LYS A 101 8.63 -3.69 1.25
CA LYS A 101 9.96 -4.09 1.74
C LYS A 101 10.02 -5.47 2.38
N TYR A 102 8.93 -5.88 3.04
CA TYR A 102 8.88 -7.11 3.85
C TYR A 102 7.77 -8.07 3.42
N ILE A 103 7.34 -8.01 2.16
CA ILE A 103 6.21 -8.80 1.67
C ILE A 103 6.66 -10.10 1.01
N ASP A 104 5.85 -11.14 1.20
CA ASP A 104 5.87 -12.34 0.36
C ASP A 104 4.87 -12.23 -0.79
N ALA A 105 3.80 -11.45 -0.62
CA ALA A 105 2.79 -11.17 -1.63
C ALA A 105 2.15 -9.80 -1.40
N ILE A 106 1.75 -9.12 -2.49
CA ILE A 106 0.99 -7.87 -2.44
C ILE A 106 -0.40 -8.07 -3.02
N TYR A 107 -1.42 -7.51 -2.35
CA TYR A 107 -2.83 -7.55 -2.77
C TYR A 107 -3.33 -6.16 -3.18
N ALA A 108 -3.53 -5.96 -4.49
CA ALA A 108 -4.04 -4.69 -5.01
C ALA A 108 -5.57 -4.71 -5.14
N VAL A 109 -6.29 -4.11 -4.18
CA VAL A 109 -7.75 -4.06 -4.17
C VAL A 109 -8.27 -2.69 -4.64
N GLY A 110 -9.17 -2.69 -5.65
CA GLY A 110 -9.78 -1.46 -6.12
C GLY A 110 -10.88 -1.67 -7.14
N THR A 111 -11.69 -0.63 -7.35
CA THR A 111 -12.69 -0.60 -8.42
C THR A 111 -12.04 -0.16 -9.73
N LEU A 112 -12.37 -0.87 -10.82
CA LEU A 112 -11.94 -0.46 -12.16
C LEU A 112 -12.98 0.50 -12.74
N ASN A 113 -12.63 1.79 -12.80
CA ASN A 113 -13.41 2.73 -13.58
C ASN A 113 -13.10 2.54 -15.06
N LYS A 114 -14.13 2.34 -15.90
CA LYS A 114 -13.99 2.23 -17.38
C LYS A 114 -13.24 3.41 -18.03
N LYS A 115 -13.09 4.55 -17.34
CA LYS A 115 -12.33 5.74 -17.76
C LYS A 115 -10.93 5.85 -17.16
N ALA A 116 -10.60 5.06 -16.13
CA ALA A 116 -9.29 5.03 -15.47
C ALA A 116 -8.34 3.99 -16.12
N VAL A 117 -8.61 3.64 -17.37
CA VAL A 117 -7.67 2.95 -18.24
C VAL A 117 -6.54 3.96 -18.53
N ILE A 118 -5.50 3.96 -17.70
CA ILE A 118 -4.21 4.45 -18.15
C ILE A 118 -3.76 3.43 -19.19
N LYS A 119 -3.91 3.75 -20.48
CA LYS A 119 -3.28 3.00 -21.56
C LYS A 119 -1.78 3.23 -21.44
N ASP A 120 -1.10 2.42 -20.64
CA ASP A 120 0.30 2.14 -20.92
C ASP A 120 0.37 0.83 -21.70
N SER A 121 1.25 0.87 -22.70
CA SER A 121 1.53 -0.04 -23.79
C SER A 121 1.42 -1.56 -23.50
N SER A 122 1.00 -2.26 -24.55
CA SER A 122 1.05 -3.71 -24.84
C SER A 122 0.21 -4.71 -24.03
N ASP A 123 -0.03 -4.57 -22.72
CA ASP A 123 -0.53 -5.73 -21.94
C ASP A 123 -1.89 -5.57 -21.23
N GLY A 124 -2.64 -4.50 -21.52
CA GLY A 124 -4.05 -4.39 -21.09
C GLY A 124 -4.32 -4.23 -19.58
N LYS A 125 -3.30 -3.95 -18.75
CA LYS A 125 -3.48 -3.77 -17.30
C LYS A 125 -3.88 -2.33 -16.94
N CYS A 126 -5.06 -2.16 -16.35
CA CYS A 126 -5.54 -0.89 -15.80
C CYS A 126 -5.06 -0.71 -14.37
N ILE A 127 -3.96 0.00 -14.16
CA ILE A 127 -3.33 0.16 -12.85
C ILE A 127 -3.55 1.61 -12.34
N GLN A 128 -4.10 1.78 -11.13
CA GLN A 128 -4.19 3.10 -10.50
C GLN A 128 -2.79 3.67 -10.21
N LYS A 129 -2.63 5.00 -10.18
CA LYS A 129 -1.32 5.66 -10.04
C LYS A 129 -0.48 5.13 -8.85
N ASN A 130 -1.11 4.85 -7.70
CA ASN A 130 -0.44 4.32 -6.51
C ASN A 130 -0.12 2.83 -6.64
N THR A 131 -0.97 2.05 -7.29
CA THR A 131 -0.72 0.64 -7.56
C THR A 131 0.45 0.46 -8.53
N LYS A 132 0.64 1.38 -9.49
CA LYS A 132 1.75 1.32 -10.44
C LYS A 132 3.09 1.53 -9.75
N ILE A 133 3.17 2.46 -8.80
CA ILE A 133 4.43 2.64 -8.06
C ILE A 133 4.74 1.44 -7.16
N LEU A 134 3.72 0.84 -6.52
CA LEU A 134 3.91 -0.38 -5.74
C LEU A 134 4.39 -1.54 -6.62
N TRP A 135 3.81 -1.71 -7.82
CA TRP A 135 4.25 -2.71 -8.79
C TRP A 135 5.74 -2.57 -9.12
N GLU A 136 6.18 -1.38 -9.51
CA GLU A 136 7.57 -1.14 -9.92
C GLU A 136 8.54 -1.29 -8.75
N LEU A 137 8.13 -0.94 -7.53
CA LEU A 137 8.92 -1.18 -6.32
C LEU A 137 9.04 -2.67 -6.00
N THR A 138 7.97 -3.45 -6.21
CA THR A 138 8.00 -4.91 -6.03
C THR A 138 8.84 -5.60 -7.10
N GLU A 139 8.73 -5.20 -8.38
CA GLU A 139 9.58 -5.71 -9.47
C GLU A 139 11.07 -5.43 -9.20
N ALA A 140 11.40 -4.25 -8.67
CA ALA A 140 12.75 -3.93 -8.24
C ALA A 140 13.27 -4.83 -7.09
N GLN A 141 12.37 -5.49 -6.35
CA GLN A 141 12.67 -6.39 -5.23
C GLN A 141 12.40 -7.89 -5.54
N LEU A 142 12.05 -8.24 -6.78
CA LEU A 142 11.85 -9.62 -7.28
C LEU A 142 10.74 -10.45 -6.59
N GLY A 143 9.78 -9.83 -5.89
CA GLY A 143 8.67 -10.52 -5.21
C GLY A 143 7.41 -10.71 -6.08
N PRO A 144 6.53 -11.70 -5.79
CA PRO A 144 5.30 -11.90 -6.56
C PRO A 144 4.21 -10.88 -6.21
N VAL A 145 3.53 -10.35 -7.23
CA VAL A 145 2.37 -9.44 -7.10
C VAL A 145 1.06 -10.17 -7.39
N ILE A 146 0.13 -10.20 -6.43
CA ILE A 146 -1.20 -10.80 -6.59
C ILE A 146 -2.26 -9.69 -6.71
N CYS A 147 -2.75 -9.44 -7.91
CA CYS A 147 -3.82 -8.47 -8.11
C CYS A 147 -5.20 -9.12 -7.85
N LEU A 148 -5.84 -8.78 -6.73
CA LEU A 148 -7.22 -9.18 -6.43
C LEU A 148 -8.21 -8.10 -6.86
N TRP A 149 -8.96 -8.39 -7.91
CA TRP A 149 -10.00 -7.50 -8.39
C TRP A 149 -11.36 -7.83 -7.76
N ILE A 150 -11.99 -6.82 -7.18
CA ILE A 150 -13.37 -6.93 -6.69
C ILE A 150 -14.24 -6.11 -7.63
N ASP A 151 -15.09 -6.78 -8.42
CA ASP A 151 -16.11 -6.07 -9.22
C ASP A 151 -17.10 -5.42 -8.27
N GLY A 152 -16.99 -4.10 -8.12
CA GLY A 152 -18.01 -3.29 -7.50
C GLY A 152 -19.21 -3.16 -8.45
N THR A 153 -19.93 -4.26 -8.71
CA THR A 153 -21.30 -4.12 -9.21
C THR A 153 -22.08 -3.40 -8.12
N LYS A 154 -22.47 -2.16 -8.42
CA LYS A 154 -23.33 -1.36 -7.53
C LYS A 154 -24.61 -2.16 -7.28
N THR A 155 -24.75 -2.77 -6.11
CA THR A 155 -26.08 -3.10 -5.59
C THR A 155 -26.78 -1.78 -5.30
N LYS A 156 -27.53 -1.27 -6.29
CA LYS A 156 -28.54 -0.26 -6.05
C LYS A 156 -29.53 -0.86 -5.05
N LYS A 157 -29.39 -0.56 -3.77
CA LYS A 157 -30.52 -0.65 -2.85
C LYS A 157 -31.57 0.34 -3.35
N HIS A 158 -32.56 -0.15 -4.10
CA HIS A 158 -33.83 0.53 -4.22
C HIS A 158 -34.48 0.53 -2.84
N MET A 159 -34.18 1.56 -2.04
CA MET A 159 -35.03 1.94 -0.93
C MET A 159 -36.27 2.58 -1.54
N ASN A 160 -37.33 1.79 -1.69
CA ASN A 160 -38.67 2.31 -1.84
C ASN A 160 -38.98 3.12 -0.57
N ARG A 161 -39.15 4.43 -0.72
CA ARG A 161 -39.92 5.21 0.25
C ARG A 161 -41.38 4.93 -0.08
N GLN A 162 -42.07 4.27 0.85
CA GLN A 162 -43.52 4.39 1.00
C GLN A 162 -43.84 5.77 1.56
#